data_AF-A0A814RZ53-F1
#
_entry.id   AF-A0A814RZ53-F1
#
_cell.length_a   1.000
_cell.length_b   1.000
_cell.length_c   1.000
_cell.angle_alpha   90.00
_cell.angle_beta   90.00
_cell.angle_gamma   90.00
#
_symmetry.space_group_name_H-M   'P 1'
#
loop_
_entity.id
_entity.type
_entity.pdbx_description
1 polymer ?
#
loop_
_entity_poly.entity_id
_entity_poly.type
_entity_poly.pdbx_seq_one_letter_code
_entity_poly.pdbx_strand_id
1 'polypeptide(L)'
;MDVGKAISLIFFCIVQKLLTLWLDSKYRHDAWYIGKDIDKLEKLLKNLQMPSTTSRVPRSVKKYLKFKGSEYKAILHFGFTAFQNILPHKYYEHMLKLVCAINIANADYTPDHVYLSEIECVRRLLNDFYREAQKLYGIRHMNSEYSSINYTVNLEGLYVMLLAFVSET
;
A
#
# COMPACT_ATOMS: atom_id res chain seq x y z
N MET A 1 21.47 -2.64 -4.79
CA MET A 1 20.05 -2.94 -4.50
C MET A 1 19.27 -2.06 -5.44
N ASP A 2 18.62 -2.66 -6.44
CA ASP A 2 17.77 -1.96 -7.40
C ASP A 2 16.77 -1.07 -6.64
N VAL A 3 16.75 0.22 -6.99
CA VAL A 3 16.02 1.26 -6.26
C VAL A 3 14.51 1.01 -6.34
N GLY A 4 14.01 0.41 -7.44
CA GLY A 4 12.62 -0.01 -7.59
C GLY A 4 12.22 -1.14 -6.62
N LYS A 5 13.16 -2.04 -6.31
CA LYS A 5 12.96 -3.08 -5.28
C LYS A 5 12.89 -2.47 -3.88
N ALA A 6 13.60 -1.38 -3.61
CA ALA A 6 13.57 -0.68 -2.33
C ALA A 6 12.22 0.02 -2.07
N ILE A 7 11.65 0.67 -3.10
CA ILE A 7 10.30 1.29 -3.02
C ILE A 7 9.24 0.24 -2.74
N SER A 8 9.26 -0.83 -3.53
CA SER A 8 8.33 -1.94 -3.38
C SER A 8 8.39 -2.50 -1.96
N LEU A 9 9.58 -2.61 -1.38
CA LEU A 9 9.79 -3.03 0.00
C LEU A 9 9.17 -2.07 1.03
N ILE A 10 9.36 -0.76 0.88
CA ILE A 10 8.76 0.25 1.78
C ILE A 10 7.24 0.14 1.75
N PHE A 11 6.64 0.03 0.55
CA PHE A 11 5.21 -0.18 0.41
C PHE A 11 4.74 -1.48 1.07
N PHE A 12 5.48 -2.58 0.93
CA PHE A 12 5.13 -3.82 1.62
C PHE A 12 5.11 -3.67 3.14
N CYS A 13 6.11 -3.00 3.72
CA CYS A 13 6.16 -2.75 5.16
C CYS A 13 4.96 -1.93 5.65
N ILE A 14 4.54 -0.92 4.88
CA ILE A 14 3.38 -0.08 5.21
C ILE A 14 2.07 -0.89 5.13
N VAL A 15 1.91 -1.70 4.09
CA VAL A 15 0.71 -2.55 3.92
C VAL A 15 0.59 -3.56 5.04
N GLN A 16 1.70 -4.23 5.37
CA GLN A 16 1.75 -5.15 6.50
C GLN A 16 1.32 -4.44 7.79
N LYS A 17 1.83 -3.23 8.03
CA LYS A 17 1.48 -2.43 9.21
C LYS A 17 0.01 -2.05 9.24
N LEU A 18 -0.57 -1.62 8.12
CA LEU A 18 -2.00 -1.31 8.01
C LEU A 18 -2.86 -2.55 8.30
N LEU A 19 -2.52 -3.70 7.71
CA LEU A 19 -3.22 -4.95 7.98
C LEU A 19 -3.10 -5.37 9.44
N THR A 20 -1.95 -5.16 10.08
CA THR A 20 -1.80 -5.36 11.54
C THR A 20 -2.74 -4.45 12.33
N LEU A 21 -2.81 -3.15 12.00
CA LEU A 21 -3.70 -2.22 12.69
C LEU A 21 -5.18 -2.64 12.55
N TRP A 22 -5.57 -3.06 11.35
CA TRP A 22 -6.96 -3.38 11.02
C TRP A 22 -7.42 -4.75 11.53
N LEU A 23 -6.52 -5.73 11.66
CA LEU A 23 -6.87 -7.13 11.91
C LEU A 23 -6.36 -7.71 13.24
N ASP A 24 -5.36 -7.09 13.88
CA ASP A 24 -4.85 -7.57 15.16
C ASP A 24 -5.84 -7.27 16.31
N SER A 25 -6.20 -8.31 17.07
CA SER A 25 -7.14 -8.23 18.19
C SER A 25 -6.66 -7.33 19.33
N LYS A 26 -5.37 -6.98 19.37
CA LYS A 26 -4.82 -5.93 20.23
C LYS A 26 -5.54 -4.60 20.05
N TYR A 27 -5.99 -4.28 18.84
CA TYR A 27 -6.66 -3.03 18.50
C TYR A 27 -8.18 -3.13 18.48
N ARG A 28 -8.77 -4.17 19.08
CA ARG A 28 -10.23 -4.43 19.01
C ARG A 28 -11.15 -3.28 19.42
N HIS A 29 -10.63 -2.35 20.21
CA HIS A 29 -11.35 -1.17 20.72
C HIS A 29 -11.09 0.10 19.90
N ASP A 30 -10.16 0.06 18.95
CA ASP A 30 -9.86 1.18 18.07
C ASP A 30 -10.85 1.22 16.89
N ALA A 31 -11.17 2.43 16.43
CA ALA A 31 -12.21 2.65 15.44
C ALA A 31 -11.87 2.11 14.02
N TRP A 32 -10.62 1.74 13.75
CA TRP A 32 -10.19 1.14 12.47
C TRP A 32 -10.20 -0.39 12.50
N TYR A 33 -10.49 -1.01 13.64
CA TYR A 33 -10.45 -2.47 13.76
C TYR A 33 -11.63 -3.11 13.04
N ILE A 34 -11.30 -4.01 12.12
CA ILE A 34 -12.24 -4.77 11.30
C ILE A 34 -12.04 -6.28 11.47
N GLY A 35 -11.26 -6.74 12.45
CA GLY A 35 -11.01 -8.16 12.67
C GLY A 35 -12.28 -8.98 12.96
N LYS A 36 -13.36 -8.35 13.43
CA LYS A 36 -14.69 -8.97 13.57
C LYS A 36 -15.34 -9.35 12.23
N ASP A 37 -14.98 -8.65 11.15
CA ASP A 37 -15.51 -8.83 9.80
C ASP A 37 -14.52 -9.58 8.88
N ILE A 38 -13.48 -10.21 9.45
CA ILE A 38 -12.41 -10.87 8.70
C ILE A 38 -12.90 -12.01 7.81
N ASP A 39 -13.94 -12.74 8.23
CA ASP A 39 -14.57 -13.80 7.43
C ASP A 39 -15.30 -13.23 6.21
N LYS A 40 -15.98 -12.09 6.39
CA LYS A 40 -16.64 -11.37 5.29
C LYS A 40 -15.59 -10.83 4.32
N LEU A 41 -14.50 -10.25 4.84
CA LEU A 41 -13.37 -9.79 4.03
C LEU A 41 -12.76 -10.95 3.24
N GLU A 42 -12.50 -12.08 3.88
CA GLU A 42 -11.94 -13.27 3.23
C GLU A 42 -12.86 -13.78 2.10
N LYS A 43 -14.18 -13.80 2.33
CA LYS A 43 -15.16 -14.20 1.30
C LYS A 43 -15.14 -13.24 0.11
N LEU A 44 -15.12 -11.93 0.36
CA LEU A 44 -15.03 -10.93 -0.70
C LEU A 44 -13.73 -11.08 -1.50
N LEU A 45 -12.59 -11.21 -0.83
CA LEU A 45 -11.29 -11.40 -1.48
C LEU A 45 -11.22 -12.69 -2.31
N LYS A 46 -11.83 -13.79 -1.86
CA LYS A 46 -11.92 -15.05 -2.62
C LYS A 46 -12.80 -14.93 -3.87
N ASN A 47 -13.82 -14.08 -3.83
CA ASN A 47 -14.73 -13.86 -4.94
C ASN A 47 -14.18 -12.88 -5.97
N LEU A 48 -13.11 -12.15 -5.66
CA LEU A 48 -12.44 -11.30 -6.63
C LEU A 48 -11.79 -12.17 -7.70
N GLN A 49 -12.23 -11.99 -8.94
CA GLN A 49 -11.52 -12.53 -10.08
C GLN A 49 -10.25 -11.72 -10.29
N MET A 50 -9.14 -12.23 -9.77
CA MET A 50 -7.84 -11.65 -10.08
C MET A 50 -7.48 -11.98 -11.53
N PRO A 51 -6.90 -11.04 -12.29
CA PRO A 51 -6.44 -11.30 -13.65
C PRO A 51 -5.49 -12.50 -13.68
N SER A 52 -5.58 -13.34 -14.72
CA SER A 52 -4.71 -14.51 -14.91
C SER A 52 -3.22 -14.17 -14.99
N THR A 53 -2.90 -12.90 -15.24
CA THR A 53 -1.53 -12.32 -15.24
C THR A 53 -0.95 -12.15 -13.83
N THR A 54 -1.79 -12.14 -12.79
CA THR A 54 -1.29 -12.16 -11.41
C THR A 54 -0.92 -13.58 -11.01
N SER A 55 0.36 -13.80 -10.79
CA SER A 55 0.93 -15.14 -10.60
C SER A 55 0.45 -15.87 -9.33
N ARG A 56 -0.20 -15.19 -8.37
CA ARG A 56 -0.63 -15.80 -7.10
C ARG A 56 -1.88 -15.13 -6.51
N VAL A 57 -2.91 -15.94 -6.29
CA VAL A 57 -4.02 -15.63 -5.37
C VAL A 57 -3.42 -15.47 -3.96
N PRO A 58 -3.66 -14.36 -3.23
CA PRO A 58 -3.23 -14.23 -1.85
C PRO A 58 -3.72 -15.42 -1.04
N ARG A 59 -2.85 -15.92 -0.16
CA ARG A 59 -3.30 -16.81 0.91
C ARG A 59 -4.40 -16.11 1.72
N SER A 60 -5.14 -16.90 2.51
CA SER A 60 -6.15 -16.38 3.43
C SER A 60 -5.66 -15.11 4.14
N VAL A 61 -6.46 -14.04 4.10
CA VAL A 61 -6.14 -12.75 4.75
C VAL A 61 -5.90 -12.89 6.26
N LYS A 62 -6.43 -13.95 6.88
CA LYS A 62 -6.13 -14.34 8.27
C LYS A 62 -4.65 -14.64 8.51
N LYS A 63 -3.91 -14.96 7.46
CA LYS A 63 -2.47 -15.25 7.49
C LYS A 63 -1.64 -14.07 6.95
N TYR A 64 -2.16 -12.85 6.98
CA TYR A 64 -1.51 -11.66 6.41
C TYR A 64 -0.05 -11.51 6.87
N LEU A 65 0.28 -11.80 8.13
CA LEU A 65 1.65 -11.76 8.65
C LEU A 65 2.64 -12.70 7.93
N LYS A 66 2.15 -13.71 7.22
CA LYS A 66 2.96 -14.70 6.47
C LYS A 66 2.99 -14.41 4.97
N PHE A 67 2.41 -13.31 4.52
CA PHE A 67 2.38 -12.95 3.11
C PHE A 67 3.77 -12.61 2.59
N LYS A 68 3.98 -12.93 1.32
CA LYS A 68 5.12 -12.42 0.54
C LYS A 68 4.75 -11.05 -0.05
N GLY A 69 5.75 -10.26 -0.43
CA GLY A 69 5.54 -8.92 -1.02
C GLY A 69 4.50 -8.91 -2.16
N SER A 70 4.51 -9.92 -3.04
CA SER A 70 3.54 -10.04 -4.13
C SER A 70 2.08 -10.24 -3.65
N GLU A 71 1.86 -10.90 -2.51
CA GLU A 71 0.52 -11.08 -1.95
C GLU A 71 -0.02 -9.77 -1.34
N TYR A 72 0.85 -8.98 -0.70
CA TYR A 72 0.48 -7.63 -0.24
C TYR A 72 0.12 -6.72 -1.41
N LYS A 73 0.90 -6.76 -2.51
CA LYS A 73 0.60 -6.01 -3.74
C LYS A 73 -0.75 -6.42 -4.31
N ALA A 74 -1.03 -7.73 -4.40
CA ALA A 74 -2.29 -8.22 -4.92
C ALA A 74 -3.50 -7.80 -4.07
N ILE A 75 -3.40 -7.88 -2.73
CA ILE A 75 -4.47 -7.41 -1.84
C ILE A 75 -4.72 -5.91 -1.98
N LEU A 76 -3.69 -5.08 -2.09
CA LEU A 76 -3.91 -3.65 -2.28
C LEU A 76 -4.48 -3.33 -3.65
N HIS A 77 -3.88 -3.87 -4.71
CA HIS A 77 -4.17 -3.47 -6.08
C HIS A 77 -5.53 -3.97 -6.57
N PHE A 78 -5.92 -5.18 -6.17
CA PHE A 78 -7.19 -5.79 -6.59
C PHE A 78 -8.18 -5.90 -5.43
N GLY A 79 -7.66 -6.13 -4.22
CA GLY A 79 -8.46 -6.34 -3.02
C GLY A 79 -9.07 -5.08 -2.40
N PHE A 80 -8.68 -3.87 -2.83
CA PHE A 80 -9.22 -2.63 -2.24
C PHE A 80 -10.76 -2.57 -2.30
N THR A 81 -11.39 -3.10 -3.35
CA THR A 81 -12.85 -3.19 -3.48
C THR A 81 -13.50 -4.02 -2.37
N ALA A 82 -12.80 -5.03 -1.84
CA ALA A 82 -13.28 -5.82 -0.71
C ALA A 82 -13.29 -5.02 0.61
N PHE A 83 -12.38 -4.05 0.76
CA PHE A 83 -12.32 -3.19 1.95
C PHE A 83 -13.36 -2.07 1.94
N GLN A 84 -13.87 -1.65 0.77
CA GLN A 84 -14.83 -0.55 0.65
C GLN A 84 -16.09 -0.74 1.52
N ASN A 85 -16.53 -1.99 1.69
CA ASN A 85 -17.77 -2.33 2.42
C ASN A 85 -17.51 -2.85 3.84
N ILE A 86 -16.29 -2.71 4.35
CA ILE A 86 -15.85 -3.24 5.65
C ILE A 86 -15.13 -2.17 6.45
N LEU A 87 -14.19 -1.48 5.82
CA LEU A 87 -13.37 -0.47 6.47
C LEU A 87 -14.15 0.85 6.57
N PRO A 88 -14.18 1.53 7.72
CA PRO A 88 -14.87 2.82 7.83
C PRO A 88 -14.29 3.83 6.84
N HIS A 89 -15.18 4.64 6.25
CA HIS A 89 -14.90 5.46 5.07
C HIS A 89 -13.56 6.22 5.12
N LYS A 90 -13.27 6.93 6.22
CA LYS A 90 -12.02 7.70 6.39
C LYS A 90 -10.73 6.85 6.29
N TYR A 91 -10.75 5.60 6.76
CA TYR A 91 -9.58 4.71 6.67
C TYR A 91 -9.51 4.04 5.29
N TYR A 92 -10.65 3.87 4.63
CA TYR A 92 -10.71 3.41 3.24
C TYR A 92 -10.14 4.46 2.28
N GLU A 93 -10.55 5.73 2.40
CA GLU A 93 -9.97 6.84 1.64
C GLU A 93 -8.47 6.97 1.88
N HIS A 94 -8.04 6.80 3.14
CA HIS A 94 -6.63 6.77 3.49
C HIS A 94 -5.87 5.64 2.77
N MET A 95 -6.41 4.42 2.77
CA MET A 95 -5.84 3.30 2.02
C MET A 95 -5.77 3.57 0.51
N LEU A 96 -6.82 4.19 -0.07
CA LEU A 96 -6.86 4.48 -1.50
C LEU A 96 -5.71 5.40 -1.95
N LYS A 97 -5.28 6.35 -1.12
CA LYS A 97 -4.12 7.20 -1.44
C LYS A 97 -2.85 6.37 -1.67
N LEU A 98 -2.64 5.35 -0.83
CA LEU A 98 -1.52 4.42 -0.97
C LEU A 98 -1.66 3.55 -2.23
N VAL A 99 -2.87 3.04 -2.51
CA VAL A 99 -3.14 2.26 -3.73
C VAL A 99 -2.87 3.09 -4.99
N CYS A 100 -3.36 4.33 -5.03
CA CYS A 100 -3.12 5.25 -6.15
C CYS A 100 -1.62 5.55 -6.32
N ALA A 101 -0.92 5.88 -5.23
CA ALA A 101 0.51 6.17 -5.29
C ALA A 101 1.31 4.98 -5.82
N ILE A 102 0.99 3.76 -5.36
CA ILE A 102 1.61 2.52 -5.84
C ILE A 102 1.29 2.29 -7.31
N ASN A 103 0.06 2.50 -7.75
CA ASN A 103 -0.34 2.25 -9.15
C ASN A 103 0.35 3.19 -10.11
N ILE A 104 0.43 4.48 -9.77
CA ILE A 104 1.17 5.47 -10.56
C ILE A 104 2.66 5.11 -10.54
N ALA A 105 3.24 4.80 -9.38
CA ALA A 105 4.66 4.45 -9.28
C ALA A 105 5.04 3.13 -9.99
N ASN A 106 4.09 2.24 -10.25
CA ASN A 106 4.29 0.98 -11.00
C ASN A 106 3.80 1.09 -12.47
N ALA A 107 3.45 2.29 -12.95
CA ALA A 107 3.19 2.47 -14.37
C ALA A 107 4.46 2.14 -15.17
N ASP A 108 4.30 1.56 -16.35
CA ASP A 108 5.42 1.30 -17.25
C ASP A 108 5.89 2.64 -17.84
N TYR A 109 6.93 3.21 -17.22
CA TYR A 109 7.61 4.39 -17.73
C TYR A 109 8.63 3.99 -18.78
N THR A 110 8.74 4.76 -19.86
CA THR A 110 9.85 4.63 -20.82
C THR A 110 10.92 5.69 -20.50
N PRO A 111 12.19 5.49 -20.90
CA PRO A 111 13.25 6.49 -20.68
C PRO A 111 12.92 7.88 -21.23
N ASP A 112 12.11 7.93 -22.27
CA ASP A 112 11.68 9.16 -22.91
C ASP A 112 10.43 9.79 -22.27
N HIS A 113 9.73 9.05 -21.39
CA HIS A 113 8.46 9.46 -20.80
C HIS A 113 8.33 9.06 -19.33
N VAL A 114 9.00 9.82 -18.46
CA VAL A 114 8.61 9.97 -17.04
C VAL A 114 8.00 11.35 -16.86
N TYR A 115 6.69 11.43 -16.66
CA TYR A 115 6.03 12.73 -16.53
C TYR A 115 6.26 13.29 -15.12
N LEU A 116 6.90 14.46 -15.02
CA LEU A 116 7.11 15.17 -13.74
C LEU A 116 5.80 15.37 -12.96
N SER A 117 4.66 15.45 -13.65
CA SER A 117 3.33 15.51 -13.04
C SER A 117 2.95 14.25 -12.28
N GLU A 118 3.36 13.06 -12.73
CA GLU A 118 3.09 11.78 -12.06
C GLU A 118 3.95 11.61 -10.82
N ILE A 119 5.23 11.98 -10.91
CA ILE A 119 6.16 12.11 -9.77
C ILE A 119 5.54 13.00 -8.70
N GLU A 120 5.12 14.20 -9.09
CA GLU A 120 4.51 15.17 -8.20
C GLU A 120 3.18 14.66 -7.60
N CYS A 121 2.40 13.90 -8.39
CA CYS A 121 1.16 13.27 -7.92
C CYS A 121 1.44 12.21 -6.84
N VAL A 122 2.37 11.28 -7.10
CA VAL A 122 2.82 10.27 -6.12
C VAL A 122 3.31 10.96 -4.84
N ARG A 123 4.13 12.00 -5.00
CA ARG A 123 4.67 12.78 -3.89
C ARG A 123 3.57 13.39 -3.03
N ARG A 124 2.53 13.97 -3.63
CA ARG A 124 1.37 14.53 -2.90
C ARG A 124 0.58 13.44 -2.18
N LEU A 125 0.25 12.36 -2.87
CA LEU A 125 -0.49 11.23 -2.30
C LEU A 125 0.20 10.64 -1.09
N LEU A 126 1.52 10.44 -1.14
CA LEU A 126 2.30 9.88 -0.04
C LEU A 126 2.45 10.85 1.13
N ASN A 127 2.61 12.15 0.87
CA ASN A 127 2.62 13.17 1.93
C ASN A 127 1.29 13.24 2.67
N ASP A 128 0.19 13.27 1.93
CA ASP A 128 -1.15 13.32 2.51
C ASP A 128 -1.44 12.04 3.29
N PHE A 129 -1.08 10.87 2.72
CA PHE A 129 -1.15 9.58 3.41
C PHE A 129 -0.41 9.61 4.75
N TYR A 130 0.84 10.11 4.79
CA TYR A 130 1.63 10.19 6.02
C TYR A 130 0.98 11.11 7.07
N ARG A 131 0.56 12.31 6.66
CA ARG A 131 -0.08 13.30 7.54
C ARG A 131 -1.43 12.82 8.09
N GLU A 132 -2.21 12.12 7.27
CA GLU A 132 -3.47 11.54 7.69
C GLU A 132 -3.27 10.33 8.59
N ALA A 133 -2.26 9.50 8.34
CA ALA A 133 -1.97 8.34 9.18
C ALA A 133 -1.72 8.74 10.64
N GLN A 134 -1.00 9.85 10.86
CA GLN A 134 -0.78 10.44 12.18
C GLN A 134 -2.10 10.79 12.88
N LYS A 135 -3.06 11.36 12.15
CA LYS A 135 -4.37 11.77 12.69
C LYS A 135 -5.29 10.58 12.92
N LEU A 136 -5.27 9.60 12.02
CA LEU A 136 -6.19 8.47 12.00
C LEU A 136 -5.81 7.37 12.98
N TYR A 137 -4.52 7.03 13.05
CA TYR A 137 -4.02 5.93 13.90
C TYR A 137 -3.28 6.44 15.15
N GLY A 138 -2.85 7.70 15.14
CA GLY A 138 -2.06 8.30 16.21
C GLY A 138 -0.55 8.13 16.00
N ILE A 139 0.21 9.12 16.49
CA ILE A 139 1.66 9.21 16.31
C ILE A 139 2.40 7.98 16.86
N ARG A 140 1.87 7.34 17.90
CA ARG A 140 2.42 6.10 18.49
C ARG A 140 2.58 4.94 17.50
N HIS A 141 1.84 4.95 16.39
CA HIS A 141 1.90 3.93 15.36
C HIS A 141 2.77 4.33 14.16
N MET A 142 3.32 5.54 14.16
CA MET A 142 4.19 6.08 13.12
C MET A 142 5.65 5.73 13.41
N ASN A 143 5.98 4.45 13.21
CA ASN A 143 7.33 3.91 13.38
C ASN A 143 8.25 4.24 12.20
N SER A 144 9.46 3.67 12.18
CA SER A 144 10.48 3.95 11.16
C SER A 144 9.99 3.69 9.74
N GLU A 145 9.06 2.74 9.55
CA GLU A 145 8.45 2.39 8.28
C GLU A 145 7.63 3.55 7.67
N TYR A 146 6.92 4.32 8.49
CA TYR A 146 6.23 5.53 8.04
C TYR A 146 7.21 6.68 7.80
N SER A 147 8.29 6.74 8.56
CA SER A 147 9.34 7.75 8.37
C SER A 147 10.07 7.54 7.04
N SER A 148 10.24 6.29 6.59
CA SER A 148 10.80 5.95 5.26
C SER A 148 10.00 6.53 4.10
N ILE A 149 8.68 6.71 4.23
CA ILE A 149 7.86 7.42 3.22
C ILE A 149 8.35 8.86 3.07
N ASN A 150 8.57 9.54 4.19
CA ASN A 150 9.00 10.94 4.19
C ASN A 150 10.37 11.13 3.53
N TYR A 151 11.29 10.17 3.69
CA TYR A 151 12.58 10.17 3.00
C TYR A 151 12.45 9.87 1.49
N THR A 152 11.55 8.96 1.12
CA THR A 152 11.30 8.59 -0.29
C THR A 152 10.67 9.74 -1.09
N VAL A 153 9.95 10.63 -0.40
CA VAL A 153 9.23 11.77 -0.96
C VAL A 153 10.13 12.96 -1.33
N ASN A 154 11.40 13.00 -0.89
CA ASN A 154 12.34 14.05 -1.28
C ASN A 154 12.77 13.88 -2.75
N LEU A 155 12.65 14.97 -3.53
CA LEU A 155 12.67 15.01 -5.01
C LEU A 155 13.84 14.30 -5.69
N GLU A 156 15.04 14.34 -5.13
CA GLU A 156 16.20 13.64 -5.70
C GLU A 156 16.08 12.11 -5.63
N GLY A 157 15.40 11.60 -4.61
CA GLY A 157 15.16 10.17 -4.45
C GLY A 157 14.20 9.61 -5.50
N LEU A 158 13.09 10.31 -5.78
CA LEU A 158 12.05 9.83 -6.70
C LEU A 158 12.47 9.90 -8.19
N TYR A 159 13.26 10.91 -8.57
CA TYR A 159 13.75 11.08 -9.94
C TYR A 159 14.86 10.06 -10.28
N VAL A 160 15.84 9.88 -9.39
CA VAL A 160 16.87 8.83 -9.53
C VAL A 160 16.24 7.43 -9.46
N MET A 161 15.16 7.26 -8.70
CA MET A 161 14.37 6.02 -8.62
C MET A 161 13.71 5.61 -9.94
N LEU A 162 13.02 6.54 -10.61
CA LEU A 162 12.29 6.23 -11.84
C LEU A 162 13.25 6.00 -13.01
N LEU A 163 14.36 6.74 -13.06
CA LEU A 163 15.42 6.49 -14.04
C LEU A 163 16.13 5.14 -13.83
N ALA A 164 16.35 4.72 -12.58
CA ALA A 164 16.92 3.41 -12.28
C ALA A 164 15.99 2.25 -12.69
N PHE A 165 14.68 2.40 -12.46
CA PHE A 165 13.66 1.41 -12.85
C PHE A 165 13.60 1.21 -14.37
N VAL A 166 13.72 2.30 -15.12
CA VAL A 166 13.77 2.30 -16.59
C VAL A 166 15.05 1.66 -17.15
N SER A 167 16.18 1.77 -16.44
CA SER A 167 17.47 1.23 -16.91
C SER A 167 17.65 -0.28 -16.71
N GLU A 168 16.78 -0.93 -15.92
CA GLU A 168 16.83 -2.39 -15.64
C GLU A 168 15.80 -3.21 -16.46
N THR A 169 15.08 -2.60 -17.40
CA THR A 169 14.19 -3.25 -18.39
C THR A 169 14.75 -3.15 -19.79
#